data_AF-M2RDW1-F1
#
_entry.id   AF-M2RDW1-F1
#
_cell.length_a   1.000
_cell.length_b   1.000
_cell.length_c   1.000
_cell.angle_alpha   90.00
_cell.angle_beta   90.00
_cell.angle_gamma   90.00
#
_symmetry.space_group_name_H-M   'P 1'
#
loop_
_entity.id
_entity.type
_entity.pdbx_description
1 polymer ?
#
loop_
_entity_poly.entity_id
_entity_poly.type
_entity_poly.pdbx_seq_one_letter_code
_entity_poly.pdbx_strand_id
1 'polypeptide(L)'
;MSASTHSKDDPRDPAGEAKFTLPETWQVDSPDALSASIMFISGMVMVSRNRYLAWPALLASINSVINQHPLRTKDGGNSPTSTLMLAVCALISSYIPLFMMQRSLDM
;
A
#
# COMPACT_ATOMS: atom_id res chain seq x y z
N MET A 1 -43.68 -5.89 37.54
CA MET A 1 -43.14 -4.59 37.11
C MET A 1 -41.99 -4.26 38.05
N SER A 2 -40.75 -4.55 37.66
CA SER A 2 -39.57 -4.30 38.50
C SER A 2 -38.61 -3.44 37.68
N ALA A 3 -38.54 -2.15 38.01
CA ALA A 3 -37.62 -1.21 37.38
C ALA A 3 -36.21 -1.53 37.85
N SER A 4 -35.34 -1.90 36.90
CA SER A 4 -33.92 -2.15 37.14
C SER A 4 -33.22 -0.85 37.52
N THR A 5 -32.65 -0.84 38.71
CA THR A 5 -31.70 0.13 39.23
C THR A 5 -30.46 0.20 38.34
N HIS A 6 -30.28 1.28 37.59
CA HIS A 6 -28.96 1.83 37.23
C HIS A 6 -29.15 3.25 36.69
N SER A 7 -29.42 4.22 37.58
CA SER A 7 -29.51 5.64 37.20
C SER A 7 -28.17 6.24 36.73
N LYS A 8 -27.08 5.47 36.84
CA LYS A 8 -25.72 5.90 36.58
C LYS A 8 -25.20 5.48 35.20
N ASP A 9 -26.01 4.73 34.45
CA ASP A 9 -25.64 4.11 33.17
C ASP A 9 -26.77 4.31 32.14
N ASP A 10 -27.46 5.46 32.24
CA ASP A 10 -28.47 5.85 31.26
C ASP A 10 -27.75 6.46 30.04
N PRO A 11 -27.82 5.84 28.85
CA PRO A 11 -27.18 6.37 27.64
C PRO A 11 -27.78 7.71 27.16
N ARG A 12 -28.85 8.18 27.81
CA ARG A 12 -29.52 9.45 27.55
C ARG A 12 -29.21 10.50 28.63
N ASP A 13 -28.33 10.21 29.58
CA ASP A 13 -27.92 11.15 30.62
C ASP A 13 -27.14 12.32 30.01
N PRO A 14 -27.67 13.56 30.06
CA PRO A 14 -26.99 14.74 29.53
C PRO A 14 -25.70 15.07 30.30
N ALA A 15 -25.50 14.51 31.51
CA ALA A 15 -24.27 14.68 32.27
C ALA A 15 -23.04 14.01 31.61
N GLY A 16 -23.25 13.10 30.65
CA GLY A 16 -22.20 12.45 29.86
C GLY A 16 -21.87 13.16 28.54
N GLU A 17 -22.51 14.28 28.22
CA GLU A 17 -22.30 14.99 26.96
C GLU A 17 -20.94 15.70 26.97
N ALA A 18 -20.01 15.20 26.16
CA ALA A 18 -18.76 15.88 25.85
C ALA A 18 -18.90 16.67 24.55
N LYS A 19 -18.31 17.87 24.50
CA LYS A 19 -18.20 18.64 23.25
C LYS A 19 -17.46 17.78 22.22
N PHE A 20 -18.05 17.60 21.04
CA PHE A 20 -17.40 16.90 19.94
C PHE A 20 -16.05 17.57 19.62
N THR A 21 -14.96 16.84 19.84
CA THR A 21 -13.62 17.23 19.45
C THR A 21 -13.14 16.28 18.36
N LEU A 22 -12.58 16.86 17.30
CA LEU A 22 -11.82 16.09 16.33
C LEU A 22 -10.49 15.68 16.99
N PRO A 23 -10.00 14.46 16.75
CA PRO A 23 -8.68 14.08 17.22
C PRO A 23 -7.62 15.01 16.59
N GLU A 24 -6.64 15.44 17.41
CA GLU A 24 -5.55 16.33 16.98
C GLU A 24 -4.72 15.71 15.85
N THR A 25 -4.56 14.39 15.89
CA THR A 25 -4.00 13.60 14.80
C THR A 25 -4.92 12.44 14.48
N TRP A 26 -5.14 12.20 13.20
CA TRP A 26 -5.72 10.94 12.76
C TRP A 26 -4.65 9.87 12.86
N GLN A 27 -5.02 8.65 13.29
CA GLN A 27 -4.12 7.51 13.20
C GLN A 27 -3.61 7.40 11.77
N VAL A 28 -2.30 7.55 11.62
CA VAL A 28 -1.58 7.28 10.38
C VAL A 28 -1.39 5.78 10.37
N ASP A 29 -2.00 5.09 9.40
CA ASP A 29 -1.78 3.65 9.23
C ASP A 29 -0.28 3.38 9.11
N SER A 30 0.17 2.28 9.72
CA SER A 30 1.58 1.88 9.73
C SER A 30 2.14 1.78 8.31
N PRO A 31 3.44 2.05 8.09
CA PRO A 31 4.06 1.87 6.78
C PRO A 31 3.76 0.47 6.25
N ASP A 32 3.13 0.40 5.07
CA ASP A 32 2.78 -0.87 4.46
C ASP A 32 4.05 -1.62 4.05
N ALA A 33 4.40 -2.64 4.85
CA ALA A 33 5.56 -3.48 4.63
C ALA A 33 5.54 -4.14 3.24
N LEU A 34 4.35 -4.45 2.72
CA LEU A 34 4.22 -5.04 1.40
C LEU A 34 4.61 -4.03 0.31
N SER A 35 4.02 -2.83 0.31
CA SER A 35 4.40 -1.75 -0.61
C SER A 35 5.88 -1.38 -0.52
N ALA A 36 6.44 -1.30 0.69
CA ALA A 36 7.87 -1.04 0.89
C ALA A 36 8.75 -2.14 0.27
N SER A 37 8.38 -3.42 0.48
CA SER A 37 9.08 -4.55 -0.12
C SER A 37 9.00 -4.57 -1.65
N ILE A 38 7.85 -4.21 -2.23
CA ILE A 38 7.65 -4.11 -3.68
C ILE A 38 8.53 -3.01 -4.28
N MET A 39 8.63 -1.85 -3.62
CA MET A 39 9.53 -0.79 -4.05
C MET A 39 10.99 -1.23 -4.01
N PHE A 40 11.38 -1.90 -2.93
CA PHE A 40 12.73 -2.42 -2.77
C PHE A 40 13.08 -3.46 -3.84
N ILE A 41 12.20 -4.44 -4.08
CA ILE A 41 12.38 -5.46 -5.12
C ILE A 41 12.41 -4.81 -6.51
N SER A 42 11.55 -3.83 -6.78
CA SER A 42 11.55 -3.10 -8.06
C SER A 42 12.87 -2.34 -8.28
N GLY A 43 13.42 -1.73 -7.23
CA GLY A 43 14.76 -1.13 -7.28
C GLY A 43 15.85 -2.17 -7.54
N MET A 44 15.79 -3.32 -6.88
CA MET A 44 16.72 -4.43 -7.16
C MET A 44 16.59 -4.96 -8.58
N VAL A 45 15.39 -5.03 -9.16
CA VAL A 45 15.18 -5.44 -10.56
C VAL A 45 15.83 -4.44 -11.52
N MET A 46 15.74 -3.14 -11.25
CA MET A 46 16.41 -2.13 -12.09
C MET A 46 17.94 -2.24 -12.06
N VAL A 47 18.51 -2.58 -10.90
CA VAL A 47 19.98 -2.74 -10.74
C VAL A 47 20.46 -4.09 -11.29
N SER A 48 19.80 -5.18 -10.92
CA SER A 48 20.19 -6.55 -11.31
C SER A 48 19.76 -6.92 -12.73
N ARG A 49 18.77 -6.22 -13.27
CA ARG A 49 18.12 -6.52 -14.55
C ARG A 49 17.60 -7.97 -14.62
N ASN A 50 17.28 -8.57 -13.47
CA ASN A 50 16.84 -9.96 -13.39
C ASN A 50 15.33 -10.09 -13.66
N ARG A 51 14.98 -10.61 -14.85
CA ARG A 51 13.60 -10.90 -15.28
C ARG A 51 12.82 -11.76 -14.28
N TYR A 52 13.46 -12.74 -13.64
CA TYR A 52 12.77 -13.68 -12.76
C TYR A 52 12.25 -13.03 -11.47
N LEU A 53 12.80 -11.86 -11.09
CA LEU A 53 12.34 -11.08 -9.95
C LEU A 53 11.26 -10.05 -10.33
N ALA A 54 11.22 -9.63 -11.60
CA ALA A 54 10.23 -8.67 -12.08
C ALA A 54 8.80 -9.21 -12.04
N TRP A 55 8.61 -10.48 -12.40
CA TRP A 55 7.29 -11.13 -12.41
C TRP A 55 6.66 -11.27 -11.01
N PRO A 56 7.37 -11.79 -9.99
CA PRO A 56 6.86 -11.79 -8.62
C PRO A 56 6.53 -10.40 -8.09
N ALA A 57 7.36 -9.40 -8.39
CA ALA A 57 7.13 -8.02 -7.97
C ALA A 57 5.85 -7.43 -8.57
N LEU A 58 5.58 -7.72 -9.85
CA LEU A 58 4.36 -7.29 -10.53
C LEU A 58 3.11 -8.02 -10.01
N LEU A 59 3.19 -9.32 -9.78
CA LEU A 59 2.07 -10.08 -9.21
C LEU A 59 1.75 -9.62 -7.78
N ALA A 60 2.77 -9.36 -6.96
CA ALA A 60 2.60 -8.84 -5.61
C ALA A 60 2.00 -7.43 -5.62
N SER A 61 2.39 -6.56 -6.56
CA SER A 61 1.82 -5.22 -6.68
C SER A 61 0.36 -5.22 -7.14
N ILE A 62 -0.02 -6.12 -8.05
CA ILE A 62 -1.43 -6.33 -8.44
C ILE A 62 -2.24 -6.78 -7.22
N ASN A 63 -1.71 -7.72 -6.44
CA ASN A 63 -2.36 -8.20 -5.22
C ASN A 63 -2.55 -7.05 -4.21
N SER A 64 -1.55 -6.18 -4.06
CA SER A 64 -1.63 -4.97 -3.23
C SER A 64 -2.74 -4.03 -3.67
N VAL A 65 -2.87 -3.77 -4.98
CA VAL A 65 -3.92 -2.89 -5.53
C VAL A 65 -5.32 -3.46 -5.31
N ILE A 66 -5.49 -4.77 -5.41
CA ILE A 66 -6.78 -5.44 -5.18
C ILE A 66 -7.14 -5.43 -3.68
N ASN A 67 -6.16 -5.69 -2.81
CA ASN A 67 -6.38 -5.85 -1.38
C ASN A 67 -6.36 -4.52 -0.60
N GLN A 68 -5.72 -3.47 -1.12
CA GLN A 68 -5.75 -2.14 -0.53
C GLN A 68 -6.85 -1.31 -1.17
N HIS A 69 -7.83 -0.91 -0.35
CA HIS A 69 -8.88 -0.03 -0.80
C HIS A 69 -8.33 1.41 -0.90
N PRO A 70 -8.18 1.99 -2.10
CA PRO A 70 -7.54 3.30 -2.28
C PRO A 70 -8.29 4.44 -1.56
N LEU A 71 -9.60 4.25 -1.31
CA LEU A 71 -10.43 5.17 -0.52
C LEU A 71 -10.11 5.16 0.99
N ARG A 72 -9.29 4.22 1.47
CA ARG A 72 -8.80 4.17 2.86
C ARG A 72 -7.37 4.68 3.01
N THR A 73 -6.66 4.94 1.92
CA THR A 73 -5.32 5.53 1.98
C THR A 73 -5.44 7.02 2.28
N LYS A 74 -5.09 7.40 3.51
CA LYS A 74 -5.06 8.81 3.94
C LYS A 74 -3.87 9.55 3.30
N ASP A 75 -3.99 10.87 3.14
CA ASP A 75 -2.94 11.73 2.59
C ASP A 75 -1.59 11.48 3.28
N GLY A 76 -0.57 11.09 2.50
CA GLY A 76 0.78 10.75 2.97
C GLY A 76 1.15 9.26 2.92
N GLY A 77 0.17 8.37 2.70
CA GLY A 77 0.43 6.94 2.47
C GLY A 77 0.98 6.66 1.06
N ASN A 78 1.89 5.69 0.96
CA ASN A 78 2.44 5.26 -0.32
C ASN A 78 1.33 4.62 -1.16
N SER A 79 1.00 5.22 -2.31
CA SER A 79 -0.20 4.80 -3.04
C SER A 79 0.01 3.43 -3.72
N PRO A 80 -0.98 2.50 -3.68
CA PRO A 80 -0.88 1.20 -4.34
C PRO A 80 -0.70 1.34 -5.87
N THR A 81 -1.20 2.43 -6.44
CA THR A 81 -1.03 2.74 -7.86
C THR A 81 0.40 3.17 -8.19
N SER A 82 1.08 3.88 -7.29
CA SER A 82 2.50 4.21 -7.44
C SER A 82 3.38 2.96 -7.42
N THR A 83 3.12 2.01 -6.53
CA THR A 83 3.88 0.75 -6.46
C THR A 83 3.63 -0.15 -7.67
N LEU A 84 2.39 -0.18 -8.19
CA LEU A 84 2.05 -0.85 -9.44
C LEU A 84 2.82 -0.27 -10.63
N MET A 85 2.78 1.06 -10.80
CA MET A 85 3.51 1.76 -11.86
C MET A 85 5.01 1.47 -11.80
N LEU A 86 5.59 1.49 -10.60
CA LEU A 86 7.00 1.18 -10.41
C LEU A 86 7.34 -0.27 -10.81
N ALA A 87 6.49 -1.24 -10.46
CA ALA A 87 6.69 -2.64 -10.83
C ALA A 87 6.57 -2.87 -12.35
N VAL A 88 5.65 -2.18 -13.03
CA VAL A 88 5.53 -2.21 -14.49
C VAL A 88 6.79 -1.63 -15.15
N CYS A 89 7.27 -0.48 -14.67
CA CYS A 89 8.51 0.13 -15.16
C CYS A 89 9.72 -0.78 -14.94
N ALA A 90 9.80 -1.45 -13.79
CA ALA A 90 10.85 -2.42 -13.50
C ALA A 90 10.80 -3.62 -14.45
N LEU A 91 9.60 -4.10 -14.79
CA LEU A 91 9.42 -5.17 -15.78
C LEU A 91 9.91 -4.73 -17.16
N ILE A 92 9.45 -3.58 -17.67
CA ILE A 92 9.91 -3.04 -18.96
C ILE A 92 11.44 -2.87 -18.97
N SER A 93 12.00 -2.27 -17.91
CA SER A 93 13.44 -2.05 -17.76
C SER A 93 14.24 -3.34 -17.84
N SER A 94 13.72 -4.45 -17.27
CA SER A 94 14.38 -5.75 -17.32
C SER A 94 14.49 -6.35 -18.73
N TYR A 95 13.64 -5.93 -19.68
CA TYR A 95 13.67 -6.41 -21.08
C TYR A 95 14.54 -5.53 -22.01
N ILE A 96 14.89 -4.30 -21.62
CA ILE A 96 15.74 -3.40 -22.42
C ILE A 96 17.09 -4.05 -22.84
N PRO A 97 17.84 -4.74 -21.95
CA PRO A 97 19.13 -5.33 -22.30
C PRO A 97 19.04 -6.39 -23.41
N LEU A 98 17.92 -7.10 -23.50
CA LEU A 98 17.71 -8.16 -24.48
C LEU A 98 17.71 -7.60 -25.91
N PHE A 99 17.15 -6.40 -26.11
CA PHE A 99 17.18 -5.72 -27.40
C PHE A 99 18.53 -5.08 -27.72
N MET A 100 19.30 -4.70 -26.70
CA MET A 100 20.64 -4.11 -26.91
C MET A 100 21.72 -5.16 -27.22
N MET A 101 21.64 -6.35 -26.62
CA MET A 101 22.64 -7.41 -26.82
C MET A 101 22.46 -8.20 -28.12
N GLN A 102 21.29 -8.15 -28.76
CA GLN A 102 21.03 -8.92 -29.98
C GLN A 102 21.84 -8.44 -31.21
N ARG A 103 22.53 -7.30 -31.13
CA ARG A 103 23.32 -6.71 -32.24
C ARG A 103 24.78 -7.21 -32.33
N SER A 104 25.25 -8.09 -31.47
CA SER A 104 26.68 -8.47 -31.42
C SER A 104 27.04 -9.83 -32.04
N LEU A 105 26.14 -10.46 -32.81
CA LEU A 105 26.33 -11.79 -33.40
C LEU A 105 26.26 -11.81 -34.94
N ASP A 106 26.53 -10.68 -35.59
CA ASP A 106 26.63 -10.56 -37.05
C ASP A 106 28.03 -10.08 -37.52
N MET A 107 29.11 -10.42 -36.78
CA MET A 107 30.50 -10.17 -37.19
C MET A 107 31.36 -11.42 -37.07
#